data_AF-A0AAD5HI89-F1
#
_entry.id   AF-A0AAD5HI89-F1
#
_cell.length_a   1.000
_cell.length_b   1.000
_cell.length_c   1.000
_cell.angle_alpha   90.00
_cell.angle_beta   90.00
_cell.angle_gamma   90.00
#
_symmetry.space_group_name_H-M   'P 1'
#
loop_
_entity.id
_entity.type
_entity.pdbx_description
1 polymer ?
#
loop_
_entity_poly.entity_id
_entity_poly.type
_entity_poly.pdbx_seq_one_letter_code
_entity_poly.pdbx_strand_id
1 'polypeptide(L)'
;MSNSGLNPSMCYNLSFFKEMMKEYRKVDDNIMLRMNTTDTHSEAGCAEFFKQLADAYQKREDSVNYCLKVMDEELERKNKKLEEDPYDYNLKDALYTEESKRRMVSNELMVEDIVRQRSLQVFRSKCRIFNVPQDIEDFLNKRR
;
A
#
# COMPACT_ATOMS: atom_id res chain seq x y z
N MET A 1 -0.32 -16.70 7.19
CA MET A 1 -1.05 -16.79 5.90
C MET A 1 -2.14 -15.74 5.94
N SER A 2 -1.81 -14.48 5.62
CA SER A 2 -2.78 -13.40 5.51
C SER A 2 -3.61 -13.65 4.25
N ASN A 3 -4.86 -14.05 4.45
CA ASN A 3 -5.84 -14.22 3.39
C ASN A 3 -6.24 -12.80 2.94
N SER A 4 -5.40 -12.15 2.15
CA SER A 4 -5.78 -10.96 1.40
C SER A 4 -6.97 -11.41 0.56
N GLY A 5 -8.19 -10.97 0.90
CA GLY A 5 -9.44 -11.36 0.23
C GLY A 5 -9.54 -10.85 -1.21
N LEU A 6 -8.42 -10.87 -1.93
CA LEU A 6 -8.17 -10.34 -3.25
C LEU A 6 -8.09 -11.49 -4.24
N ASN A 7 -9.01 -11.49 -5.19
CA ASN A 7 -8.94 -12.37 -6.35
C ASN A 7 -7.85 -11.83 -7.31
N PRO A 8 -7.03 -12.68 -7.96
CA PRO A 8 -6.12 -12.26 -9.02
C PRO A 8 -6.72 -11.30 -10.06
N SER A 9 -7.99 -11.48 -10.44
CA SER A 9 -8.69 -10.61 -11.39
C SER A 9 -8.85 -9.15 -10.92
N MET A 10 -8.86 -8.93 -9.60
CA MET A 10 -8.98 -7.60 -9.01
C MET A 10 -7.72 -6.75 -9.21
N CYS A 11 -6.55 -7.38 -9.33
CA CYS A 11 -5.27 -6.68 -9.55
C CYS A 11 -5.17 -6.07 -10.96
N TYR A 12 -5.88 -6.65 -11.93
CA TYR A 12 -5.94 -6.16 -13.31
C TYR A 12 -6.97 -5.05 -13.52
N ASN A 13 -7.94 -4.93 -12.61
CA ASN A 13 -8.92 -3.84 -12.61
C ASN A 13 -8.38 -2.65 -11.80
N LEU A 14 -7.63 -1.78 -12.47
CA LEU A 14 -7.02 -0.61 -11.83
C LEU A 14 -8.03 0.31 -11.15
N SER A 15 -9.24 0.45 -11.68
CA SER A 15 -10.28 1.28 -11.06
C SER A 15 -10.71 0.70 -9.71
N PHE A 16 -10.97 -0.61 -9.67
CA PHE A 16 -11.30 -1.31 -8.43
C PHE A 16 -10.16 -1.25 -7.41
N PHE A 17 -8.93 -1.52 -7.86
CA PHE A 17 -7.75 -1.46 -7.01
C PHE A 17 -7.56 -0.07 -6.39
N LYS A 18 -7.71 1.00 -7.17
CA LYS A 18 -7.60 2.39 -6.66
C LYS A 18 -8.67 2.72 -5.63
N GLU A 19 -9.93 2.35 -5.87
CA GLU A 19 -11.01 2.58 -4.90
C GLU A 19 -10.76 1.80 -3.60
N MET A 20 -10.29 0.56 -3.70
CA MET A 20 -9.93 -0.23 -2.52
C MET A 20 -8.79 0.41 -1.73
N MET A 21 -7.73 0.88 -2.39
CA MET A 21 -6.63 1.56 -1.71
C MET A 21 -7.09 2.85 -1.03
N LYS A 22 -8.00 3.60 -1.66
CA LYS A 22 -8.64 4.78 -1.07
C LYS A 22 -9.46 4.44 0.17
N GLU A 23 -10.25 3.37 0.12
CA GLU A 23 -11.01 2.89 1.28
C GLU A 23 -10.09 2.51 2.45
N TYR A 24 -8.97 1.85 2.18
CA TYR A 24 -8.00 1.50 3.22
C TYR A 24 -7.23 2.71 3.76
N ARG A 25 -7.14 3.81 2.99
CA ARG A 25 -6.53 5.09 3.42
C ARG A 25 -7.46 5.96 4.25
N LYS A 26 -8.74 5.62 4.42
CA LYS A 26 -9.68 6.43 5.20
C LYS A 26 -9.21 6.74 6.63
N VAL A 27 -8.45 5.85 7.26
CA VAL A 27 -7.89 6.11 8.61
C VAL A 27 -6.85 7.23 8.58
N ASP A 28 -6.04 7.29 7.53
CA ASP A 28 -5.02 8.32 7.30
C ASP A 28 -5.64 9.63 6.80
N ASP A 29 -6.57 9.57 5.86
CA ASP A 29 -7.25 10.75 5.32
C ASP A 29 -8.02 11.50 6.42
N ASN A 30 -8.55 10.75 7.39
CA ASN A 30 -9.26 11.30 8.55
C ASN A 30 -8.37 11.41 9.79
N ILE A 31 -7.04 11.37 9.67
CA ILE A 31 -6.10 11.35 10.80
C ILE A 31 -6.39 12.48 11.81
N MET A 32 -6.62 13.71 11.33
CA MET A 32 -6.92 14.84 12.21
C MET A 32 -8.22 14.65 13.00
N LEU A 33 -9.27 14.17 12.33
CA LEU A 33 -10.56 13.91 12.96
C LEU A 33 -10.43 12.80 14.01
N ARG A 34 -9.74 11.71 13.68
CA ARG A 34 -9.51 10.58 14.58
C ARG A 34 -8.65 10.97 15.78
N MET A 35 -7.62 11.80 15.57
CA MET A 35 -6.79 12.31 16.66
C MET A 35 -7.57 13.20 17.61
N ASN A 36 -8.53 14.00 17.13
CA ASN A 36 -9.36 14.86 17.98
C ASN A 36 -10.28 14.06 18.93
N THR A 37 -10.64 12.82 18.56
CA THR A 37 -11.47 11.94 19.40
C THR A 37 -10.65 10.94 20.21
N THR A 38 -9.35 10.83 19.94
CA THR A 38 -8.45 9.90 20.64
C THR A 38 -7.97 10.56 21.94
N ASP A 39 -7.89 9.78 23.03
CA ASP A 39 -7.28 10.26 24.27
C ASP A 39 -5.75 10.33 24.10
N THR A 40 -5.28 11.49 23.63
CA THR A 40 -3.85 11.75 23.38
C THR A 40 -3.02 11.93 24.66
N HIS A 41 -3.66 11.97 25.82
CA HIS A 41 -3.02 12.08 27.13
C HIS A 41 -2.83 10.72 27.81
N SER A 42 -3.41 9.65 27.25
CA SER A 42 -3.24 8.28 27.72
C SER A 42 -2.36 7.48 26.77
N GLU A 43 -1.38 6.78 27.32
CA GLU A 43 -0.54 5.86 26.56
C GLU A 43 -1.38 4.77 25.88
N ALA A 44 -2.41 4.27 26.57
CA ALA A 44 -3.32 3.26 26.04
C ALA A 44 -4.14 3.79 24.84
N GLY A 45 -4.62 5.04 24.91
CA GLY A 45 -5.38 5.65 23.81
C GLY A 45 -4.52 5.85 22.57
N CYS A 46 -3.30 6.34 22.74
CA CYS A 46 -2.32 6.45 21.66
C CYS A 46 -1.91 5.09 21.10
N ALA A 47 -1.70 4.07 21.95
CA ALA A 47 -1.34 2.71 21.53
C ALA A 47 -2.45 2.07 20.69
N GLU A 48 -3.71 2.22 21.10
CA GLU A 48 -4.85 1.68 20.37
C GLU A 48 -4.96 2.31 18.98
N PHE A 49 -4.85 3.63 18.90
CA PHE A 49 -4.94 4.31 17.60
C PHE A 49 -3.73 4.03 16.71
N PHE A 50 -2.53 3.95 17.29
CA PHE A 50 -1.32 3.53 16.58
C PHE A 50 -1.47 2.12 15.98
N LYS A 51 -2.05 1.19 16.74
CA LYS A 51 -2.34 -0.16 16.22
C LYS A 51 -3.24 -0.12 14.98
N GLN A 52 -4.27 0.74 14.98
CA GLN A 52 -5.14 0.91 13.82
C GLN A 52 -4.39 1.45 12.59
N LEU A 53 -3.45 2.37 12.78
CA LEU A 53 -2.58 2.85 11.70
C LEU A 53 -1.68 1.73 11.19
N ALA A 54 -1.01 1.01 12.09
CA ALA A 54 -0.12 -0.10 11.74
C ALA A 54 -0.84 -1.21 10.98
N ASP A 55 -2.04 -1.60 11.43
CA ASP A 55 -2.87 -2.60 10.77
C ASP A 55 -3.28 -2.13 9.36
N ALA A 56 -3.60 -0.85 9.19
CA ALA A 56 -3.93 -0.28 7.89
C ALA A 56 -2.71 -0.22 6.94
N TYR A 57 -1.52 0.13 7.45
CA TYR A 57 -0.26 0.10 6.70
C TYR A 57 0.04 -1.30 6.19
N GLN A 58 0.00 -2.30 7.08
CA GLN A 58 0.26 -3.68 6.72
C GLN A 58 -0.73 -4.17 5.67
N LYS A 59 -2.01 -3.90 5.86
CA LYS A 59 -3.06 -4.33 4.92
C LYS A 59 -2.86 -3.75 3.52
N ARG A 60 -2.47 -2.48 3.41
CA ARG A 60 -2.22 -1.81 2.13
C ARG A 60 -0.96 -2.35 1.46
N GLU A 61 0.11 -2.51 2.21
CA GLU A 61 1.37 -3.07 1.72
C GLU A 61 1.18 -4.51 1.23
N ASP A 62 0.50 -5.36 2.01
CA ASP A 62 0.14 -6.72 1.61
C ASP A 62 -0.69 -6.75 0.32
N SER A 63 -1.63 -5.81 0.17
CA SER A 63 -2.50 -5.73 -1.02
C SER A 63 -1.72 -5.35 -2.28
N VAL A 64 -0.82 -4.36 -2.17
CA VAL A 64 0.02 -3.93 -3.28
C VAL A 64 1.01 -5.04 -3.66
N ASN A 65 1.70 -5.63 -2.68
CA ASN A 65 2.67 -6.69 -2.90
C ASN A 65 2.04 -7.95 -3.49
N TYR A 66 0.83 -8.32 -3.04
CA TYR A 66 0.08 -9.41 -3.64
C TYR A 66 -0.21 -9.15 -5.12
N CYS A 67 -0.71 -7.96 -5.47
CA CYS A 67 -1.00 -7.64 -6.86
C CYS A 67 0.25 -7.56 -7.73
N LEU A 68 1.37 -7.03 -7.22
CA LEU A 68 2.64 -7.05 -7.93
C LEU A 68 3.08 -8.48 -8.23
N LYS A 69 2.99 -9.39 -7.24
CA LYS A 69 3.33 -10.80 -7.43
C LYS A 69 2.49 -11.46 -8.53
N VAL A 70 1.17 -11.30 -8.48
CA VAL A 70 0.24 -11.86 -9.48
C VAL A 70 0.54 -11.33 -10.88
N MET A 71 0.84 -10.03 -11.00
CA MET A 71 1.14 -9.41 -12.30
C MET A 71 2.52 -9.82 -12.82
N ASP A 72 3.52 -9.95 -11.94
CA ASP A 72 4.88 -10.37 -12.30
C ASP A 72 4.87 -11.83 -12.81
N GLU A 73 4.12 -12.73 -12.18
CA GLU A 73 3.94 -14.13 -12.63
C GLU A 73 3.30 -14.20 -14.04
N GLU A 74 2.28 -13.39 -14.31
CA GLU A 74 1.64 -13.36 -15.63
C GLU A 74 2.50 -12.68 -16.70
N LEU A 75 3.26 -11.64 -16.36
CA LEU A 75 4.23 -11.01 -17.25
C LEU A 75 5.35 -11.99 -17.61
N GLU A 76 5.88 -12.74 -16.65
CA GLU A 76 6.88 -13.78 -16.91
C GLU A 76 6.32 -14.87 -17.85
N ARG A 77 5.08 -15.29 -17.63
CA ARG A 77 4.40 -16.27 -18.50
C ARG A 77 4.22 -15.76 -19.92
N LYS A 78 3.89 -14.48 -20.11
CA LYS A 78 3.74 -13.88 -21.45
C LYS A 78 5.09 -13.65 -22.13
N ASN A 79 6.12 -13.24 -21.39
CA ASN A 79 7.48 -13.07 -21.91
C ASN A 79 8.01 -14.40 -22.48
N LYS A 80 7.87 -15.51 -21.74
CA LYS A 80 8.28 -16.85 -22.23
C LYS A 80 7.59 -17.24 -23.54
N LYS A 81 6.30 -16.92 -23.69
CA LYS A 81 5.57 -17.16 -24.95
C LYS A 81 6.07 -16.28 -26.10
N LEU A 82 6.46 -15.04 -25.81
CA LEU A 82 7.02 -14.13 -26.81
C LEU A 82 8.44 -14.55 -27.24
N GLU A 83 9.20 -15.21 -26.36
CA GLU A 83 10.48 -15.83 -26.73
C GLU A 83 10.30 -17.00 -27.71
N GLU A 84 9.20 -17.76 -27.57
CA GLU A 84 8.84 -18.86 -28.48
C GLU A 84 8.36 -18.35 -29.85
N ASP A 85 7.61 -17.24 -29.90
CA ASP A 85 7.19 -16.58 -31.13
C ASP A 85 7.45 -15.05 -31.10
N PRO A 86 8.65 -14.60 -31.52
CA PRO A 86 9.03 -13.19 -31.49
C PRO A 86 8.23 -12.27 -32.43
N TYR A 87 7.44 -12.84 -33.35
CA TYR A 87 6.68 -12.07 -34.34
C TYR A 87 5.19 -11.92 -33.97
N ASP A 88 4.77 -12.42 -32.80
CA ASP A 88 3.42 -12.17 -32.28
C ASP A 88 3.29 -10.72 -31.75
N TYR A 89 2.96 -9.81 -32.67
CA TYR A 89 2.70 -8.40 -32.35
C TYR A 89 1.53 -8.20 -31.39
N ASN A 90 0.52 -9.07 -31.42
CA ASN A 90 -0.64 -8.97 -30.52
C ASN A 90 -0.23 -9.29 -29.08
N LEU A 91 0.57 -10.34 -28.90
CA LEU A 91 1.14 -10.69 -27.60
C LEU A 91 2.04 -9.58 -27.07
N LYS A 92 2.87 -8.99 -27.94
CA LYS A 92 3.74 -7.86 -27.59
C LYS A 92 2.96 -6.62 -27.13
N ASP A 93 1.91 -6.25 -27.85
CA ASP A 93 1.04 -5.11 -27.47
C ASP A 93 0.32 -5.36 -26.14
N ALA A 94 -0.22 -6.57 -25.96
CA ALA A 94 -0.84 -6.98 -24.70
C ALA A 94 0.16 -6.96 -23.53
N LEU A 95 1.43 -7.29 -23.76
CA LEU A 95 2.48 -7.26 -22.75
C LEU A 95 2.78 -5.82 -22.30
N TYR A 96 2.95 -4.88 -23.23
CA TYR A 96 3.14 -3.46 -22.88
C TYR A 96 1.99 -2.89 -22.06
N THR A 97 0.75 -3.27 -22.40
CA THR A 97 -0.42 -2.86 -21.64
C THR A 97 -0.38 -3.38 -20.19
N GLU A 98 -0.01 -4.64 -19.99
CA GLU A 98 0.12 -5.22 -18.65
C GLU A 98 1.29 -4.64 -17.86
N GLU A 99 2.44 -4.39 -18.49
CA GLU A 99 3.59 -3.72 -17.85
C GLU A 99 3.22 -2.31 -17.37
N SER A 100 2.45 -1.57 -18.17
CA SER A 100 1.95 -0.25 -17.80
C SER A 100 1.05 -0.32 -16.57
N LYS A 101 0.10 -1.27 -16.53
CA LYS A 101 -0.75 -1.49 -15.35
C LYS A 101 0.08 -1.89 -14.12
N ARG A 102 1.05 -2.78 -14.27
CA ARG A 102 1.95 -3.22 -13.19
C ARG A 102 2.74 -2.06 -12.63
N ARG A 103 3.22 -1.16 -13.49
CA ARG A 103 3.90 0.08 -13.07
C ARG A 103 2.96 0.99 -12.28
N MET A 104 1.70 1.11 -12.67
CA MET A 104 0.71 1.88 -11.89
C MET A 104 0.51 1.30 -10.49
N VAL A 105 0.38 -0.02 -10.36
CA VAL A 105 0.30 -0.70 -9.05
C VAL A 105 1.58 -0.48 -8.24
N SER A 106 2.75 -0.58 -8.86
CA SER A 106 4.04 -0.35 -8.20
C SER A 106 4.19 1.07 -7.67
N ASN A 107 3.64 2.06 -8.37
CA ASN A 107 3.67 3.46 -7.91
C ASN A 107 2.86 3.66 -6.61
N GLU A 108 1.89 2.78 -6.28
CA GLU A 108 1.16 2.87 -5.02
C GLU A 108 2.04 2.62 -3.80
N LEU A 109 3.19 1.93 -3.93
CA LEU A 109 4.17 1.81 -2.84
C LEU A 109 4.73 3.18 -2.44
N MET A 110 5.02 4.04 -3.43
CA MET A 110 5.48 5.40 -3.17
C MET A 110 4.38 6.25 -2.54
N VAL A 111 3.13 6.07 -2.98
CA VAL A 111 1.97 6.73 -2.36
C VAL A 111 1.82 6.28 -0.91
N GLU A 112 1.98 4.98 -0.64
CA GLU A 112 1.92 4.41 0.71
C GLU A 112 2.97 5.02 1.63
N ASP A 113 4.21 5.13 1.17
CA ASP A 113 5.29 5.77 1.94
C ASP A 113 4.94 7.22 2.33
N ILE A 114 4.40 8.00 1.39
CA ILE A 114 4.03 9.40 1.62
C ILE A 114 2.89 9.50 2.63
N VAL A 115 1.86 8.66 2.48
CA VAL A 115 0.69 8.63 3.38
C VAL A 115 1.13 8.24 4.78
N ARG A 116 1.89 7.14 4.90
CA ARG A 116 2.45 6.63 6.17
C ARG A 116 3.28 7.70 6.88
N GLN A 117 4.17 8.38 6.16
CA GLN A 117 4.99 9.46 6.74
C GLN A 117 4.12 10.59 7.29
N ARG A 118 3.13 11.06 6.53
CA ARG A 118 2.27 12.19 6.93
C ARG A 118 1.42 11.85 8.15
N SER A 119 0.77 10.69 8.16
CA SER A 119 -0.09 10.30 9.27
C SER A 119 0.72 10.03 10.55
N LEU A 120 1.89 9.40 10.45
CA LEU A 120 2.79 9.21 11.59
C LEU A 120 3.34 10.53 12.15
N GLN A 121 3.65 11.52 11.29
CA GLN A 121 4.06 12.85 11.77
C GLN A 121 2.96 13.52 12.59
N VAL A 122 1.71 13.46 12.13
CA VAL A 122 0.55 13.98 12.88
C VAL A 122 0.39 13.21 14.19
N PHE A 123 0.40 11.88 14.13
CA PHE A 123 0.32 11.02 15.30
C PHE A 123 1.39 11.40 16.35
N ARG A 124 2.67 11.44 15.97
CA ARG A 124 3.78 11.80 16.87
C ARG A 124 3.62 13.20 17.48
N SER A 125 3.09 14.15 16.71
CA SER A 125 2.91 15.53 17.20
C SER A 125 1.86 15.62 18.33
N LYS A 126 0.86 14.74 18.29
CA LYS A 126 -0.29 14.71 19.20
C LYS A 126 -0.08 13.71 20.35
N CYS A 127 0.41 12.51 20.07
CA CYS A 127 0.71 11.44 21.01
C CYS A 127 2.15 11.49 21.51
N ARG A 128 2.54 12.58 22.18
CA ARG A 128 3.94 12.83 22.60
C ARG A 128 4.46 11.88 23.68
N ILE A 129 3.56 11.30 24.46
CA ILE A 129 3.89 10.38 25.56
C ILE A 129 4.11 8.95 25.07
N PHE A 130 3.68 8.64 23.84
CA PHE A 130 3.76 7.31 23.27
C PHE A 130 5.10 7.14 22.54
N ASN A 131 5.86 6.12 22.94
CA ASN A 131 7.10 5.77 22.27
C ASN A 131 6.79 4.85 21.10
N VAL A 132 6.93 5.36 19.88
CA VAL A 132 6.81 4.53 18.67
C VAL A 132 8.01 3.58 18.55
N PRO A 133 7.83 2.42 17.89
CA PRO A 133 8.93 1.50 17.57
C PRO A 133 10.09 2.17 16.81
N GLN A 134 11.32 1.69 17.03
CA GLN A 134 12.54 2.32 16.48
C GLN A 134 12.60 2.28 14.94
N ASP A 135 12.12 1.21 14.32
CA ASP A 135 12.00 1.07 12.87
C ASP A 135 11.12 2.17 12.25
N ILE A 136 10.10 2.61 12.98
CA ILE A 136 9.23 3.71 12.58
C ILE A 136 9.88 5.07 12.78
N GLU A 137 10.64 5.27 13.87
CA GLU A 137 11.47 6.47 14.02
C GLU A 137 12.49 6.58 12.88
N ASP A 138 13.17 5.49 12.55
CA ASP A 138 14.15 5.45 11.47
C ASP A 138 13.50 5.77 10.11
N PHE A 139 12.30 5.21 9.85
CA PHE A 139 11.50 5.52 8.66
C PHE A 139 11.17 7.02 8.56
N LEU A 140 10.72 7.64 9.66
CA LEU A 140 10.40 9.07 9.70
C LEU A 140 11.64 9.96 9.49
N ASN A 141 12.78 9.55 10.04
CA ASN A 141 14.03 10.32 9.98
C ASN A 141 14.71 10.24 8.61
N LYS A 142 14.63 9.10 7.91
CA LYS A 142 15.19 8.93 6.54
C LYS A 142 14.53 9.83 5.48
N ARG A 143 13.35 10.37 5.76
CA ARG A 143 12.51 11.13 4.82
C ARG A 143 12.40 12.62 5.21
N ARG A 144 13.22 13.09 6.14
CA ARG A 144 13.25 14.47 6.63
C ARG A 144 14.25 15.33 5.88
#